data_AF-A0A962YYY7-F1
#
_entry.id   AF-A0A962YYY7-F1
#
_cell.length_a   1.000
_cell.length_b   1.000
_cell.length_c   1.000
_cell.angle_alpha   90.00
_cell.angle_beta   90.00
_cell.angle_gamma   90.00
#
_symmetry.space_group_name_H-M   'P 1'
#
loop_
_entity.id
_entity.type
_entity.pdbx_description
1 polymer ?
#
loop_
_entity_poly.entity_id
_entity_poly.type
_entity_poly.pdbx_seq_one_letter_code
_entity_poly.pdbx_strand_id
1 'polypeptide(L)'
;MVDGPEPIYRRILLKMSGEALMGDGQYSIDPAVLDRMARDISEVYQLGVQVAIVVGGGNFFRGAKLSEAGINRITGDYMGMLATLMNALALRDSFARS
;
A
#
# COMPACT_ATOMS: atom_id res chain seq x y z
N MET A 1 -5.65 -14.07 26.55
CA MET A 1 -6.69 -13.04 26.37
C MET A 1 -5.93 -11.73 26.18
N VAL A 2 -6.20 -10.98 25.13
CA VAL A 2 -5.51 -9.70 24.88
C VAL A 2 -6.16 -8.69 25.83
N ASP A 3 -5.46 -8.30 26.89
CA ASP A 3 -5.89 -7.24 27.80
C ASP A 3 -5.75 -5.90 27.08
N GLY A 4 -6.79 -5.51 26.34
CA GLY A 4 -6.87 -4.24 25.62
C GLY A 4 -8.33 -3.89 25.31
N PRO A 5 -8.63 -2.60 25.06
CA PRO A 5 -9.98 -2.18 24.71
C PRO A 5 -10.44 -2.90 23.44
N GLU A 6 -11.71 -3.33 23.44
CA GLU A 6 -12.31 -4.00 22.28
C GLU A 6 -12.28 -3.06 21.06
N PRO A 7 -11.86 -3.54 19.86
CA PRO A 7 -11.82 -2.70 18.68
C PRO A 7 -13.20 -2.14 18.32
N ILE A 8 -13.28 -0.82 18.10
CA ILE A 8 -14.53 -0.13 17.73
C ILE A 8 -15.10 -0.68 16.42
N TYR A 9 -14.23 -1.11 15.50
CA TYR A 9 -14.61 -1.62 14.18
C TYR A 9 -14.30 -3.10 14.03
N ARG A 10 -15.29 -3.88 13.57
CA ARG A 10 -15.11 -5.28 13.19
C ARG A 10 -14.41 -5.47 11.85
N ARG A 11 -14.63 -4.55 10.89
CA ARG A 11 -14.07 -4.60 9.53
C ARG A 11 -13.74 -3.20 9.05
N ILE A 12 -12.60 -3.07 8.38
CA ILE A 12 -12.15 -1.80 7.78
C ILE A 12 -11.72 -1.99 6.33
N LEU A 13 -11.80 -0.90 5.56
CA LEU A 13 -11.13 -0.73 4.27
C LEU A 13 -10.00 0.28 4.45
N LEU A 14 -8.77 -0.19 4.53
CA LEU A 14 -7.59 0.63 4.70
C LEU A 14 -7.10 1.14 3.34
N LYS A 15 -7.26 2.44 3.08
CA LYS A 15 -6.69 3.08 1.90
C LYS A 15 -5.27 3.56 2.21
N MET A 16 -4.31 3.09 1.43
CA MET A 16 -2.90 3.46 1.51
C MET A 16 -2.51 4.28 0.27
N SER A 17 -1.72 5.34 0.47
CA SER A 17 -1.05 6.00 -0.65
C SER A 17 0.15 5.15 -1.09
N GLY A 18 0.38 5.01 -2.40
CA GLY A 18 1.59 4.36 -2.90
C GLY A 18 2.85 5.11 -2.45
N GLU A 19 2.77 6.44 -2.36
CA GLU A 19 3.87 7.30 -1.90
C GLU A 19 4.29 6.99 -0.46
N ALA A 20 3.36 6.48 0.35
CA ALA A 20 3.67 6.11 1.73
C ALA A 20 4.64 4.92 1.81
N LEU A 21 4.87 4.19 0.70
CA LEU A 21 5.82 3.09 0.60
C LEU A 21 7.23 3.53 0.22
N MET A 22 7.48 4.80 -0.15
CA MET A 22 8.79 5.23 -0.68
C MET A 22 9.87 5.46 0.39
N GLY A 23 9.48 5.68 1.65
CA GLY A 23 10.41 6.10 2.71
C GLY A 23 11.11 7.43 2.39
N ASP A 24 12.29 7.62 2.98
CA ASP A 24 13.12 8.83 2.78
C ASP A 24 14.13 8.66 1.62
N GLY A 25 14.13 7.49 0.97
CA GLY A 25 15.06 7.12 -0.08
C GLY A 25 14.62 7.47 -1.50
N GLN A 26 15.42 7.04 -2.49
CA GLN A 26 15.14 7.20 -3.92
C GLN A 26 14.36 6.01 -4.52
N TYR A 27 14.01 5.01 -3.71
CA TYR A 27 13.33 3.82 -4.17
C TYR A 27 11.83 4.06 -4.30
N SER A 28 11.19 3.44 -5.30
CA SER A 28 9.73 3.45 -5.38
C SER A 28 9.08 2.65 -4.25
N ILE A 29 9.76 1.65 -3.68
CA ILE A 29 9.32 0.90 -2.50
C ILE A 29 10.51 0.72 -1.57
N ASP A 30 10.41 1.25 -0.36
CA ASP A 30 11.34 1.05 0.73
C ASP A 30 10.96 -0.23 1.51
N PRO A 31 11.83 -1.26 1.54
CA PRO A 31 11.54 -2.50 2.24
C PRO A 31 11.26 -2.33 3.74
N ALA A 32 11.95 -1.40 4.41
CA ALA A 32 11.78 -1.18 5.84
C ALA A 32 10.41 -0.54 6.14
N VAL A 33 9.95 0.36 5.27
CA VAL A 33 8.60 0.94 5.39
C VAL A 33 7.53 -0.09 5.08
N LEU A 34 7.73 -0.89 4.03
CA LEU A 34 6.83 -1.97 3.66
C LEU A 34 6.64 -2.98 4.79
N ASP A 35 7.74 -3.47 5.36
CA ASP A 35 7.71 -4.46 6.46
C ASP A 35 7.13 -3.86 7.75
N ARG A 36 7.38 -2.57 8.03
CA ARG A 36 6.70 -1.88 9.14
C ARG A 36 5.19 -1.84 8.93
N MET A 37 4.74 -1.44 7.75
CA MET A 37 3.30 -1.38 7.45
C MET A 37 2.64 -2.74 7.51
N ALA A 38 3.30 -3.79 7.00
CA ALA A 38 2.79 -5.15 7.10
C ALA A 38 2.63 -5.58 8.57
N ARG A 39 3.61 -5.28 9.43
CA ARG A 39 3.53 -5.55 10.87
C ARG A 39 2.36 -4.83 11.53
N ASP A 40 2.24 -3.52 11.34
CA ASP A 40 1.18 -2.71 11.95
C ASP A 40 -0.22 -3.23 11.54
N ILE A 41 -0.38 -3.63 10.28
CA ILE A 41 -1.64 -4.20 9.77
C ILE A 41 -1.88 -5.60 10.34
N SER A 42 -0.84 -6.43 10.46
CA SER A 42 -0.94 -7.75 11.08
C SER A 42 -1.34 -7.68 12.56
N GLU A 43 -0.84 -6.69 13.30
CA GLU A 43 -1.25 -6.45 14.69
C GLU A 43 -2.75 -6.13 14.77
N VAL A 44 -3.27 -5.26 13.89
CA VAL A 44 -4.71 -4.97 13.81
C VAL A 44 -5.53 -6.21 13.45
N TYR A 45 -5.02 -7.03 12.52
CA TYR A 45 -5.67 -8.30 12.16
C TYR A 45 -5.72 -9.28 13.34
N GLN A 46 -4.65 -9.36 14.14
CA GLN A 46 -4.57 -10.21 15.34
C GLN A 46 -5.55 -9.78 16.45
N LEU A 47 -5.99 -8.52 16.46
CA LEU A 47 -7.09 -8.05 17.32
C LEU A 47 -8.47 -8.58 16.88
N GLY A 48 -8.55 -9.36 15.80
CA GLY A 48 -9.80 -9.91 15.25
C GLY A 48 -10.51 -8.99 14.25
N VAL A 49 -9.88 -7.88 13.87
CA VAL A 49 -10.42 -6.94 12.88
C VAL A 49 -10.16 -7.48 11.47
N GLN A 50 -11.19 -7.47 10.63
CA GLN A 50 -11.08 -7.83 9.22
C GLN A 50 -10.57 -6.64 8.40
N VAL A 51 -9.43 -6.79 7.73
CA VAL A 51 -8.78 -5.69 7.00
C VAL A 51 -8.79 -5.98 5.49
N ALA A 52 -9.41 -5.08 4.72
CA ALA A 52 -9.24 -5.01 3.27
C ALA A 52 -8.32 -3.82 2.95
N ILE A 53 -7.41 -3.96 2.00
CA ILE A 53 -6.42 -2.93 1.67
C ILE A 53 -6.65 -2.42 0.24
N VAL A 54 -6.66 -1.10 0.07
CA VAL A 54 -6.60 -0.42 -1.23
C VAL A 54 -5.31 0.38 -1.29
N VAL A 55 -4.40 0.03 -2.20
CA VAL A 55 -3.10 0.70 -2.34
C VAL A 55 -3.03 1.46 -3.66
N GLY A 56 -2.60 2.73 -3.62
CA GLY A 56 -2.33 3.54 -4.81
C GLY A 56 -0.98 3.20 -5.46
N GLY A 57 -0.73 3.67 -6.69
CA GLY A 57 0.52 3.45 -7.44
C GLY A 57 1.42 4.68 -7.63
N GLY A 58 1.15 5.77 -6.89
CA GLY A 58 1.78 7.09 -7.09
C GLY A 58 3.29 7.15 -6.86
N ASN A 59 3.86 6.13 -6.23
CA ASN A 59 5.29 5.92 -6.01
C ASN A 59 6.06 5.45 -7.26
N PHE A 60 5.36 4.89 -8.25
CA PHE A 60 5.95 4.55 -9.55
C PHE A 60 5.60 5.60 -10.59
N PHE A 61 4.31 5.92 -10.69
CA PHE A 61 3.79 6.75 -11.76
C PHE A 61 2.78 7.76 -11.23
N ARG A 62 2.99 9.03 -11.58
CA ARG A 62 1.97 10.08 -11.41
C ARG A 62 1.45 10.45 -12.80
N GLY A 63 0.16 10.23 -13.05
CA GLY A 63 -0.44 10.44 -14.37
C GLY A 63 -0.21 11.84 -14.96
N ALA A 64 -0.12 12.88 -14.10
CA ALA A 64 0.21 14.24 -14.52
C ALA A 64 1.62 14.33 -15.15
N LYS A 65 2.64 13.72 -14.51
CA LYS A 65 4.02 13.71 -15.02
C LYS A 65 4.15 12.89 -16.31
N LEU A 66 3.39 11.80 -16.45
CA LEU A 66 3.38 11.00 -17.68
C LEU A 66 2.77 11.78 -18.86
N SER A 67 1.71 12.55 -18.59
CA SER A 67 1.08 13.39 -19.60
C SER A 67 2.02 14.51 -20.07
N GLU A 68 2.75 15.14 -19.15
CA GLU A 68 3.80 16.13 -19.47
C GLU A 68 4.94 15.51 -20.30
N ALA A 69 5.23 14.22 -20.10
CA ALA A 69 6.22 13.47 -20.88
C ALA A 69 5.70 13.01 -22.27
N GLY A 70 4.50 13.42 -22.67
CA GLY A 70 3.91 13.10 -23.98
C GLY A 70 3.20 11.75 -24.04
N ILE A 71 3.01 11.06 -22.92
CA ILE A 71 2.26 9.81 -22.87
C ILE A 71 0.76 10.11 -22.90
N ASN A 72 0.02 9.35 -23.72
CA ASN A 72 -1.43 9.45 -23.74
C ASN A 72 -2.01 9.21 -22.34
N ARG A 73 -2.91 10.10 -21.89
CA ARG A 73 -3.50 10.05 -20.55
C ARG A 73 -4.08 8.68 -20.18
N ILE A 74 -4.80 8.03 -21.10
CA ILE A 74 -5.40 6.70 -20.87
C ILE A 74 -4.31 5.66 -20.64
N THR A 75 -3.23 5.72 -21.42
CA THR A 75 -2.06 4.85 -21.22
C THR A 75 -1.41 5.10 -19.86
N GLY A 76 -1.29 6.38 -19.46
CA GLY A 76 -0.80 6.75 -18.12
C GLY A 76 -1.66 6.20 -16.98
N ASP A 77 -3.00 6.20 -17.14
CA ASP A 77 -3.92 5.62 -16.17
C ASP A 77 -3.76 4.09 -16.08
N TYR A 78 -3.58 3.39 -17.21
CA TYR A 78 -3.24 1.96 -17.20
C TYR A 78 -1.92 1.68 -16.49
N MET A 79 -0.89 2.48 -16.72
CA MET A 79 0.39 2.37 -16.01
C MET A 79 0.21 2.57 -14.50
N GLY A 80 -0.64 3.53 -14.10
CA GLY A 80 -0.99 3.75 -12.70
C GLY A 80 -1.71 2.55 -12.06
N MET A 81 -2.62 1.90 -12.79
CA MET A 81 -3.28 0.68 -12.32
C MET A 81 -2.33 -0.54 -12.25
N LEU A 82 -1.34 -0.64 -13.14
CA LEU A 82 -0.31 -1.66 -13.02
C LEU A 82 0.59 -1.41 -11.79
N ALA A 83 0.91 -0.14 -11.51
CA ALA A 83 1.66 0.22 -10.31
C ALA A 83 0.93 -0.15 -9.00
N THR A 84 -0.41 -0.09 -8.97
CA THR A 84 -1.16 -0.55 -7.79
C THR A 84 -1.01 -2.06 -7.59
N LEU A 85 -1.01 -2.84 -8.67
CA LEU A 85 -0.73 -4.29 -8.62
C LEU A 85 0.69 -4.59 -8.15
N MET A 86 1.69 -3.81 -8.58
CA MET A 86 3.07 -3.95 -8.12
C MET A 86 3.16 -3.76 -6.59
N ASN A 87 2.53 -2.71 -6.05
CA ASN A 87 2.48 -2.49 -4.61
C ASN A 87 1.72 -3.60 -3.87
N ALA A 88 0.62 -4.09 -4.43
CA ALA A 88 -0.14 -5.18 -3.83
C ALA A 88 0.67 -6.47 -3.74
N LEU A 89 1.46 -6.79 -4.77
CA LEU A 89 2.37 -7.94 -4.76
C LEU A 89 3.46 -7.78 -3.70
N ALA A 90 4.05 -6.59 -3.58
CA ALA A 90 5.04 -6.30 -2.56
C ALA A 90 4.47 -6.45 -1.14
N LEU A 91 3.29 -5.88 -0.88
CA LEU A 91 2.58 -6.02 0.40
C LEU A 91 2.30 -7.49 0.73
N ARG A 92 1.78 -8.27 -0.23
CA ARG A 92 1.53 -9.72 -0.04
C ARG A 92 2.79 -10.46 0.38
N ASP A 93 3.90 -10.18 -0.28
CA ASP A 93 5.19 -10.82 0.01
C ASP A 93 5.73 -10.43 1.38
N SER A 94 5.56 -9.16 1.78
CA SER A 94 5.90 -8.70 3.14
C SER A 94 5.04 -9.37 4.22
N PHE A 95 3.72 -9.50 4.02
CA PHE A 95 2.84 -10.24 4.93
C PHE A 95 3.25 -11.71 5.09
N ALA A 96 3.77 -12.35 4.04
CA ALA A 96 4.21 -13.75 4.11
C ALA A 96 5.49 -13.96 4.93
N ARG A 97 6.27 -12.90 5.17
CA ARG A 97 7.50 -12.94 5.99
C ARG A 97 7.29 -12.48 7.43
N SER A 98 6.15 -11.85 7.73
CA SER A 98 5.86 -11.14 8.98
C SER A 98 5.14 -12.00 10.01
#